data_AF-A0A9D3T1N6-F1
#
_entry.id   AF-A0A9D3T1N6-F1
#
_cell.length_a   1.000
_cell.length_b   1.000
_cell.length_c   1.000
_cell.angle_alpha   90.00
_cell.angle_beta   90.00
_cell.angle_gamma   90.00
#
_symmetry.space_group_name_H-M   'P 1'
#
loop_
_entity.id
_entity.type
_entity.pdbx_description
1 polymer ?
#
loop_
_entity_poly.entity_id
_entity_poly.type
_entity_poly.pdbx_seq_one_letter_code
_entity_poly.pdbx_strand_id
1 'polypeptide(L)'
;MAYFQRSADSVLVSVVLLAGLNSETSGEAQAINLRRFIGCAVREFSFLARKPGCGGLHITTDACWGRCETWEKPVLDPPFIESYQRVCTYNETRMVTVKLPNCSAHVDPFYTYPVALRCDCGVCVTSTTECITSV
;
A
#
# COMPACT_ATOMS: atom_id res chain seq x y z
N MET A 1 -29.65 41.94 14.29
CA MET A 1 -29.42 43.40 14.34
C MET A 1 -29.53 43.82 15.80
N ALA A 2 -28.43 44.32 16.36
CA ALA A 2 -28.24 45.05 17.64
C ALA A 2 -28.75 44.35 18.94
N TYR A 3 -28.03 44.28 20.05
CA TYR A 3 -27.19 45.31 20.67
C TYR A 3 -26.00 44.68 21.42
N PHE A 4 -24.84 45.31 21.24
CA PHE A 4 -23.65 45.16 22.05
C PHE A 4 -23.68 46.30 23.07
N GLN A 5 -23.80 46.02 24.37
CA GLN A 5 -23.62 47.03 25.41
C GLN A 5 -22.67 46.47 26.48
N ARG A 6 -21.56 47.18 26.63
CA ARG A 6 -20.35 46.88 27.40
C ARG A 6 -20.46 47.57 28.76
N SER A 7 -20.19 46.87 29.87
CA SER A 7 -19.93 47.50 31.17
C SER A 7 -18.74 46.82 31.85
N ALA A 8 -17.70 47.62 32.07
CA ALA A 8 -16.48 47.29 32.79
C ALA A 8 -16.71 47.38 34.30
N ASP A 9 -16.21 46.42 35.09
CA ASP A 9 -15.04 46.61 35.97
C ASP A 9 -14.89 45.46 36.99
N SER A 10 -13.84 44.67 36.75
CA SER A 10 -12.81 44.20 37.71
C SER A 10 -13.20 43.68 39.10
N VAL A 11 -13.17 42.35 39.27
CA VAL A 11 -12.49 41.71 40.41
C VAL A 11 -11.66 40.53 39.90
N LEU A 12 -10.34 40.68 40.02
CA LEU A 12 -9.29 39.70 39.77
C LEU A 12 -9.40 38.51 40.71
N VAL A 13 -9.76 37.31 40.23
CA VAL A 13 -9.34 36.04 40.86
C VAL A 13 -9.22 34.96 39.78
N SER A 14 -8.11 34.22 39.82
CA SER A 14 -7.83 32.97 39.09
C SER A 14 -7.29 33.09 37.66
N VAL A 15 -6.00 33.41 37.59
CA VAL A 15 -5.09 32.87 36.57
C VAL A 15 -5.15 31.35 36.66
N VAL A 16 -5.90 30.70 35.77
CA VAL A 16 -5.71 29.27 35.47
C VAL A 16 -5.39 29.17 33.99
N LEU A 17 -4.09 29.04 33.74
CA LEU A 17 -3.50 28.69 32.45
C LEU A 17 -4.12 27.37 31.97
N LEU A 18 -5.14 27.45 31.12
CA LEU A 18 -5.46 26.35 30.21
C LEU A 18 -4.48 26.44 29.04
N ALA A 19 -3.24 26.06 29.31
CA ALA A 19 -2.33 25.64 28.26
C ALA A 19 -3.00 24.44 27.58
N GLY A 20 -3.51 24.66 26.36
CA GLY A 20 -4.01 23.59 25.52
C GLY A 20 -2.92 22.54 25.41
N LEU A 21 -3.21 21.33 25.90
CA LEU A 21 -2.44 20.15 25.57
C LEU A 21 -2.67 19.91 24.08
N ASN A 22 -1.75 20.42 23.26
CA ASN A 22 -1.57 19.94 21.89
C ASN A 22 -1.13 18.47 22.01
N SER A 23 -2.09 17.55 22.07
CA SER A 23 -1.82 16.14 21.79
C SER A 23 -1.67 16.00 20.28
N GLU A 24 -0.52 16.42 19.76
CA GLU A 24 -0.01 15.90 18.49
C GLU A 24 0.39 14.45 18.76
N THR A 25 -0.57 13.53 18.65
CA THR A 25 -0.25 12.11 18.48
C THR A 25 0.30 11.95 17.06
N SER A 26 1.55 12.32 16.86
CA SER A 26 2.34 11.80 15.76
C SER A 26 2.48 10.30 16.01
N GLY A 27 1.58 9.51 15.44
CA GLY A 27 1.69 8.07 15.39
C GLY A 27 2.95 7.71 14.63
N GLU A 28 4.07 7.64 15.34
CA GLU A 28 5.34 7.17 14.80
C GLU A 28 5.14 5.69 14.44
N ALA A 29 4.98 5.43 13.14
CA ALA A 29 4.83 4.08 12.63
C ALA A 29 6.06 3.28 13.06
N GLN A 30 5.87 2.31 13.97
CA GLN A 30 6.97 1.45 14.42
C GLN A 30 7.63 0.81 13.19
N ALA A 31 8.94 0.97 13.08
CA ALA A 31 9.71 0.40 11.99
C ALA A 31 9.62 -1.14 12.03
N ILE A 32 8.80 -1.72 11.14
CA ILE A 32 8.61 -3.16 11.04
C ILE A 32 9.90 -3.80 10.53
N ASN A 33 10.41 -4.83 11.22
CA ASN A 33 11.58 -5.56 10.74
C ASN A 33 11.20 -6.44 9.54
N LEU A 34 11.44 -5.92 8.34
CA LEU A 34 11.14 -6.59 7.07
C LEU A 34 11.81 -7.97 6.95
N ARG A 35 12.93 -8.21 7.63
CA ARG A 35 13.60 -9.53 7.57
C ARG A 35 12.84 -10.61 8.34
N ARG A 36 12.00 -10.26 9.29
CA ARG A 36 11.24 -11.23 10.11
C ARG A 36 9.73 -11.14 9.91
N PHE A 37 9.26 -10.22 9.10
CA PHE A 37 7.85 -10.07 8.82
C PHE A 37 7.29 -11.34 8.14
N ILE A 38 6.27 -11.92 8.78
CA ILE A 38 5.42 -12.98 8.25
C ILE A 38 4.02 -12.37 8.12
N GLY A 39 3.44 -12.47 6.93
CA GLY A 39 2.25 -11.74 6.52
C GLY A 39 2.41 -11.18 5.12
N CYS A 40 1.31 -10.70 4.54
CA CYS A 40 1.27 -10.05 3.23
C CYS A 40 0.72 -8.63 3.43
N ALA A 41 1.43 -7.62 2.94
CA ALA A 41 1.08 -6.23 3.18
C ALA A 41 1.28 -5.37 1.93
N VAL A 42 0.56 -4.25 1.88
CA VAL A 42 0.77 -3.19 0.89
C VAL A 42 2.05 -2.44 1.24
N ARG A 43 2.94 -2.27 0.26
CA ARG A 43 4.18 -1.50 0.42
C ARG A 43 4.49 -0.72 -0.85
N GLU A 44 5.24 0.37 -0.66
CA GLU A 44 5.79 1.14 -1.77
C GLU A 44 6.82 0.32 -2.55
N PHE A 45 6.69 0.34 -3.87
CA PHE A 45 7.56 -0.30 -4.84
C PHE A 45 7.77 0.64 -6.04
N SER A 46 9.01 0.69 -6.52
CA SER A 46 9.35 1.51 -7.69
C SER A 46 9.82 0.65 -8.86
N PHE A 47 9.33 0.96 -10.05
CA PHE A 47 9.74 0.30 -11.29
C PHE A 47 9.89 1.29 -12.44
N LEU A 48 10.58 0.87 -13.49
CA LEU A 48 10.72 1.63 -14.72
C LEU A 48 9.67 1.15 -15.73
N ALA A 49 8.63 1.95 -15.94
CA ALA A 49 7.64 1.69 -16.99
C ALA A 49 8.27 1.89 -18.37
N ARG A 50 8.08 0.90 -19.24
CA ARG A 50 8.61 0.90 -20.62
C ARG A 50 7.50 0.50 -21.59
N LYS A 51 7.42 1.24 -22.69
CA LYS A 51 6.57 0.93 -23.84
C LYS A 51 7.39 1.16 -25.11
N PRO A 52 7.37 0.24 -26.09
CA PRO A 52 8.09 0.43 -27.34
C PRO A 52 7.72 1.76 -28.02
N GLY A 53 8.72 2.53 -28.45
CA GLY A 53 8.52 3.82 -29.11
C GLY A 53 8.27 5.02 -28.20
N CYS A 54 8.37 4.86 -26.87
CA CYS A 54 8.35 5.92 -25.87
C CYS A 54 9.62 5.90 -24.99
N GLY A 55 9.89 7.03 -24.33
CA GLY A 55 10.84 7.10 -23.23
C GLY A 55 10.32 6.38 -21.98
N GLY A 56 11.24 5.89 -21.14
CA GLY A 56 10.88 5.25 -19.88
C GLY A 56 10.48 6.25 -18.81
N LEU A 57 9.63 5.82 -17.87
CA LEU A 57 9.19 6.62 -16.72
C LEU A 57 9.36 5.82 -15.42
N HIS A 58 10.08 6.39 -14.45
CA HIS A 58 10.14 5.82 -13.10
C HIS A 58 8.82 6.06 -12.38
N ILE A 59 8.18 4.99 -11.94
CA ILE A 59 6.91 5.01 -11.22
C ILE A 59 7.14 4.45 -9.83
N THR A 60 6.65 5.15 -8.83
CA THR A 60 6.53 4.68 -7.45
C THR A 60 5.07 4.41 -7.16
N THR A 61 4.74 3.21 -6.68
CA THR A 61 3.37 2.77 -6.47
C THR A 61 3.27 1.77 -5.32
N ASP A 62 2.05 1.53 -4.86
CA ASP A 62 1.76 0.51 -3.86
C ASP A 62 1.60 -0.86 -4.52
N ALA A 63 2.32 -1.84 -3.99
CA ALA A 63 2.33 -3.23 -4.44
C ALA A 63 2.30 -4.20 -3.25
N CYS A 64 2.03 -5.48 -3.52
CA CYS A 64 1.98 -6.50 -2.48
C CYS A 64 3.36 -7.10 -2.20
N TRP A 65 3.71 -7.17 -0.92
CA TRP A 65 4.98 -7.73 -0.47
C TRP A 65 4.82 -8.44 0.87
N GLY A 66 5.50 -9.57 1.03
CA GLY A 66 5.45 -10.32 2.28
C GLY A 66 5.84 -11.78 2.15
N ARG A 67 5.58 -12.54 3.21
CA ARG A 67 5.82 -13.99 3.30
C ARG A 67 4.58 -14.66 3.85
N CYS A 68 4.09 -15.65 3.12
CA CYS A 68 2.91 -16.40 3.52
C CYS A 68 3.32 -17.74 4.13
N GLU A 69 2.55 -18.17 5.12
CA GLU A 69 2.69 -19.50 5.68
C GLU A 69 2.30 -20.55 4.65
N THR A 70 3.13 -21.58 4.54
CA THR A 70 2.92 -22.72 3.67
C THR A 70 3.27 -23.99 4.45
N TRP A 71 2.63 -25.10 4.09
CA TRP A 71 2.93 -26.39 4.69
C TRP A 71 2.61 -27.51 3.71
N GLU A 72 3.25 -28.65 3.94
CA GLU A 72 2.97 -29.90 3.27
C GLU A 72 2.85 -30.98 4.34
N LYS A 73 1.77 -31.76 4.28
CA LYS A 73 1.44 -32.79 5.24
C LYS A 73 1.43 -34.14 4.52
N PRO A 74 2.25 -35.10 4.94
CA PRO A 74 2.15 -36.47 4.45
C PRO A 74 0.79 -37.08 4.82
N VAL A 75 0.17 -37.76 3.87
CA VAL A 75 -1.10 -38.50 4.06
C VAL A 75 -0.95 -39.94 3.56
N LEU A 76 -1.77 -40.85 4.07
CA LEU A 76 -1.65 -42.29 3.77
C LEU A 76 -2.22 -42.66 2.40
N ASP A 77 -3.22 -41.91 1.93
CA ASP A 77 -3.87 -42.15 0.64
C ASP A 77 -3.19 -41.32 -0.46
N PRO A 78 -3.13 -41.82 -1.71
CA PRO A 78 -2.68 -41.04 -2.86
C PRO A 78 -3.43 -39.68 -2.93
N PRO A 79 -2.75 -38.56 -3.21
CA PRO A 79 -1.39 -38.41 -3.73
C PRO A 79 -0.27 -38.43 -2.66
N PHE A 80 -0.53 -38.93 -1.45
CA PHE A 80 0.41 -39.07 -0.32
C PHE A 80 0.91 -37.76 0.30
N ILE A 81 0.58 -36.62 -0.30
CA ILE A 81 0.90 -35.29 0.20
C ILE A 81 -0.35 -34.40 0.08
N GLU A 82 -0.74 -33.78 1.18
CA GLU A 82 -1.68 -32.67 1.24
C GLU A 82 -0.87 -31.37 1.33
N SER A 83 -0.98 -30.47 0.35
CA SER A 83 -0.21 -29.24 0.29
C SER A 83 -1.08 -27.99 0.46
N TYR A 84 -0.55 -27.04 1.22
CA TYR A 84 -1.11 -25.71 1.40
C TYR A 84 -0.08 -24.68 0.97
N GLN A 85 -0.14 -24.32 -0.31
CA GLN A 85 0.76 -23.35 -0.92
C GLN A 85 0.00 -22.03 -1.12
N ARG A 86 0.51 -20.97 -0.50
CA ARG A 86 -0.02 -19.60 -0.56
C ARG A 86 1.12 -18.65 -0.93
N VAL A 87 0.79 -17.66 -1.75
CA VAL A 87 1.69 -16.56 -2.13
C VAL A 87 1.10 -15.23 -1.69
N CYS A 88 1.96 -14.24 -1.46
CA CYS A 88 1.51 -12.88 -1.22
C CYS A 88 1.09 -12.27 -2.56
N THR A 89 -0.20 -11.96 -2.69
CA THR A 89 -0.79 -11.49 -3.95
C THR A 89 -1.78 -10.36 -3.72
N TYR A 90 -2.16 -9.71 -4.81
CA TYR A 90 -3.18 -8.68 -4.82
C TYR A 90 -4.55 -9.29 -4.51
N ASN A 91 -5.24 -8.70 -3.54
CA ASN A 91 -6.63 -9.02 -3.25
C ASN A 91 -7.57 -7.96 -3.86
N GLU A 92 -7.22 -6.69 -3.70
CA GLU A 92 -7.98 -5.57 -4.23
C GLU A 92 -7.03 -4.58 -4.91
N THR A 93 -7.37 -4.16 -6.13
CA THR A 93 -6.54 -3.27 -6.94
C THR A 93 -7.33 -2.13 -7.57
N ARG A 94 -6.61 -1.06 -7.91
CA ARG A 94 -7.10 0.02 -8.76
C ARG A 94 -6.17 0.21 -9.94
N MET A 95 -6.72 0.25 -11.14
CA MET A 95 -5.95 0.57 -12.35
C MET A 95 -5.68 2.07 -12.42
N VAL A 96 -4.41 2.43 -12.65
CA VAL A 96 -3.98 3.82 -12.83
C VAL A 96 -3.27 3.95 -14.17
N THR A 97 -3.50 5.06 -14.86
CA THR A 97 -2.91 5.36 -16.17
C THR A 97 -2.04 6.60 -16.08
N VAL A 98 -0.82 6.51 -16.62
CA VAL A 98 0.14 7.62 -16.72
C VAL A 98 0.55 7.85 -18.17
N LYS A 99 1.10 9.04 -18.45
CA LYS A 99 1.62 9.39 -19.77
C LYS A 99 3.14 9.24 -19.79
N LEU A 100 3.65 8.41 -20.69
CA LEU A 100 5.09 8.24 -20.90
C LEU A 100 5.69 9.42 -21.68
N PRO A 101 6.94 9.81 -21.40
CA PRO A 101 7.63 10.89 -22.11
C PRO A 101 8.13 10.44 -23.49
N ASN A 102 8.43 11.39 -24.37
CA ASN A 102 9.18 11.19 -25.63
C ASN A 102 8.65 10.07 -26.53
N CYS A 103 7.33 9.99 -26.70
CA CYS A 103 6.71 9.03 -27.61
C CYS A 103 6.78 9.48 -29.07
N SER A 104 6.94 8.52 -29.97
CA SER A 104 6.83 8.73 -31.41
C SER A 104 5.40 9.13 -31.81
N ALA A 105 5.22 9.86 -32.91
CA ALA A 105 3.94 10.48 -33.28
C ALA A 105 2.73 9.53 -33.41
N HIS A 106 2.96 8.25 -33.71
CA HIS A 106 1.92 7.23 -33.90
C HIS A 106 1.81 6.24 -32.72
N VAL A 107 2.52 6.49 -31.62
CA VAL A 107 2.52 5.62 -30.44
C VAL A 107 1.61 6.24 -29.38
N ASP A 108 0.65 5.45 -28.89
CA ASP A 108 -0.16 5.84 -27.74
C ASP A 108 0.75 6.07 -26.52
N PRO A 109 0.74 7.26 -25.90
CA PRO A 109 1.64 7.56 -24.79
C PRO A 109 1.15 7.02 -23.44
N PHE A 110 -0.07 6.45 -23.36
CA PHE A 110 -0.63 6.01 -22.09
C PHE A 110 -0.13 4.62 -21.67
N TYR A 111 0.13 4.46 -20.37
CA TYR A 111 0.55 3.22 -19.74
C TYR A 111 -0.29 2.98 -18.49
N THR A 112 -0.92 1.81 -18.41
CA THR A 112 -1.85 1.46 -17.32
C THR A 112 -1.29 0.31 -16.50
N TYR A 113 -1.36 0.42 -15.17
CA TYR A 113 -0.85 -0.58 -14.23
C TYR A 113 -1.74 -0.68 -12.97
N PRO A 114 -1.70 -1.82 -12.27
CA PRO A 114 -2.45 -2.00 -11.02
C PRO A 114 -1.72 -1.37 -9.83
N VAL A 115 -2.49 -0.73 -8.95
CA VAL A 115 -2.06 -0.26 -7.63
C VAL A 115 -2.74 -1.13 -6.57
N ALA A 116 -1.98 -1.64 -5.60
CA ALA A 116 -2.52 -2.43 -4.50
C ALA A 116 -3.34 -1.56 -3.55
N LEU A 117 -4.59 -1.94 -3.30
CA LEU A 117 -5.41 -1.41 -2.21
C LEU A 117 -5.40 -2.37 -1.02
N ARG A 118 -5.40 -3.68 -1.29
CA ARG A 118 -5.29 -4.74 -0.29
C ARG A 118 -4.49 -5.92 -0.83
N CYS A 119 -3.73 -6.56 0.05
CA CYS A 119 -2.89 -7.72 -0.25
C CYS A 119 -3.22 -8.85 0.71
N ASP A 120 -3.23 -10.09 0.23
CA ASP A 120 -3.52 -11.28 1.03
C ASP A 120 -2.62 -12.46 0.66
N CYS A 121 -2.55 -13.43 1.56
CA CYS A 121 -1.98 -14.75 1.29
C CYS A 121 -3.02 -15.64 0.60
N GLY A 122 -2.85 -15.85 -0.70
CA GLY A 122 -3.83 -16.55 -1.55
C GLY A 122 -3.19 -17.57 -2.49
N VAL A 123 -4.02 -18.26 -3.27
CA VAL A 123 -3.53 -19.04 -4.42
C VAL A 123 -3.05 -18.06 -5.50
N CYS A 124 -1.97 -18.41 -6.20
CA CYS A 124 -1.57 -17.66 -7.38
C CYS A 124 -2.53 -17.97 -8.55
N VAL A 125 -3.27 -16.96 -9.00
CA VAL A 125 -4.26 -17.10 -10.07
C VAL A 125 -3.58 -16.91 -11.43
N THR A 126 -3.35 -18.01 -12.15
CA THR A 126 -2.60 -18.03 -13.41
C THR A 126 -3.30 -17.33 -14.57
N SER A 127 -4.60 -17.02 -14.47
CA SER A 127 -5.32 -16.29 -15.52
C SER A 127 -4.94 -14.82 -15.61
N THR A 128 -4.44 -14.23 -14.52
CA THR A 128 -4.10 -12.79 -14.43
C THR A 128 -2.70 -12.53 -13.88
N THR A 129 -2.03 -13.56 -13.40
CA THR A 129 -0.75 -13.43 -12.69
C THR A 129 0.19 -14.52 -13.15
N GLU A 130 1.40 -14.14 -13.53
CA GLU A 130 2.47 -15.09 -13.83
C GLU A 130 3.03 -15.64 -12.52
N CYS A 131 2.81 -16.93 -12.28
CA CYS A 131 3.22 -17.61 -11.05
C CYS A 131 4.63 -18.18 -11.23
N ILE A 132 5.64 -17.36 -10.94
CA ILE A 132 7.06 -17.73 -11.07
C ILE A 132 7.74 -17.78 -9.70
N THR A 133 8.77 -18.63 -9.58
CA THR A 133 9.67 -18.61 -8.42
C THR A 133 10.73 -17.53 -8.61
N SER A 134 11.10 -16.81 -7.55
CA SER A 134 12.25 -15.91 -7.58
C SER A 134 13.53 -16.70 -7.89
N VAL A 135 14.18 -16.35 -9.01
CA VAL A 135 15.51 -16.87 -9.42
C VAL A 135 16.65 -16.12 -8.75
#